data_AF-A0A354X8D5-F1
#
_entry.id   AF-A0A354X8D5-F1
#
_cell.length_a   1.000
_cell.length_b   1.000
_cell.length_c   1.000
_cell.angle_alpha   90.00
_cell.angle_beta   90.00
_cell.angle_gamma   90.00
#
_symmetry.space_group_name_H-M   'P 1'
#
loop_
_entity.id
_entity.type
_entity.pdbx_description
1 polymer ?
#
loop_
_entity_poly.entity_id
_entity_poly.type
_entity_poly.pdbx_seq_one_letter_code
_entity_poly.pdbx_strand_id
1 'polypeptide(L)'
;ELLSYKGFTNEEEIHVRNFLSECRSIGIDNDIKTEVIYLRRKFGNKLPDSIIAATSICMDIPLITADHDFKKIEKLQLIFYEKIK
;
A
#
# COMPACT_ATOMS: atom_id res chain seq x y z
N GLU A 1 -8.81 1.40 3.98
CA GLU A 1 -9.24 2.66 3.35
C GLU A 1 -10.41 2.44 2.39
N LEU A 2 -10.32 1.52 1.41
CA LEU A 2 -11.36 1.30 0.38
C LEU A 2 -12.79 1.20 0.92
N LEU A 3 -13.07 0.27 1.84
CA LEU A 3 -14.42 0.05 2.41
C LEU A 3 -14.84 1.09 3.46
N SER A 4 -14.01 2.10 3.75
CA SER A 4 -14.26 3.10 4.79
C SER A 4 -14.75 4.44 4.23
N TYR A 5 -14.98 4.54 2.92
CA TYR A 5 -15.48 5.75 2.28
C TYR A 5 -16.88 6.13 2.80
N LYS A 6 -17.06 7.40 3.15
CA LYS A 6 -18.35 7.90 3.64
C LYS A 6 -19.28 8.11 2.45
N GLY A 7 -20.43 7.44 2.45
CA GLY A 7 -21.42 7.55 1.37
C GLY A 7 -21.47 6.36 0.42
N PHE A 8 -20.87 5.22 0.79
CA PHE A 8 -21.02 3.96 0.06
C PHE A 8 -22.49 3.65 -0.25
N THR A 9 -22.79 3.50 -1.54
CA THR A 9 -23.98 2.76 -1.96
C THR A 9 -23.72 1.26 -1.85
N ASN A 10 -24.80 0.47 -1.72
CA ASN A 10 -24.68 -0.99 -1.66
C ASN A 10 -24.03 -1.57 -2.94
N GLU A 11 -24.30 -0.97 -4.10
CA GLU A 11 -23.72 -1.39 -5.38
C GLU A 11 -22.20 -1.15 -5.42
N GLU A 12 -21.73 0.03 -5.00
CA GLU A 12 -20.30 0.32 -4.91
C GLU A 12 -19.59 -0.60 -3.91
N GLU A 13 -20.20 -0.92 -2.78
CA GLU A 13 -19.63 -1.85 -1.81
C GLU A 13 -19.44 -3.25 -2.42
N ILE A 14 -20.45 -3.75 -3.15
CA ILE A 14 -20.37 -5.03 -3.85
C ILE A 14 -19.22 -5.01 -4.86
N HIS A 15 -19.09 -3.94 -5.66
CA HIS A 15 -18.00 -3.82 -6.62
C HIS A 15 -16.62 -3.83 -5.95
N VAL A 16 -16.44 -3.10 -4.85
CA VAL A 16 -15.17 -3.10 -4.10
C VAL A 16 -14.88 -4.48 -3.51
N ARG A 17 -15.88 -5.17 -2.95
CA ARG A 17 -15.69 -6.52 -2.40
C ARG A 17 -15.33 -7.55 -3.48
N ASN A 18 -15.98 -7.49 -4.64
CA ASN A 18 -15.65 -8.35 -5.77
C ASN A 18 -14.23 -8.08 -6.30
N PHE A 19 -13.80 -6.81 -6.34
CA PHE A 19 -12.42 -6.51 -6.70
C PHE A 19 -11.42 -7.08 -5.68
N LEU A 20 -11.73 -6.93 -4.38
CA LEU A 20 -10.88 -7.45 -3.30
C LEU A 20 -10.83 -8.99 -3.25
N SER A 21 -11.88 -9.70 -3.70
CA SER A 21 -11.87 -11.17 -3.74
C SER A 21 -10.91 -11.74 -4.79
N GLU A 22 -10.61 -10.98 -5.83
CA GLU A 22 -9.62 -11.35 -6.85
C GLU A 22 -8.17 -11.04 -6.39
N CYS A 23 -8.01 -10.40 -5.23
CA CYS A 23 -6.72 -10.01 -4.70
C CYS A 23 -6.24 -10.96 -3.59
N ARG A 24 -4.92 -11.15 -3.47
CA ARG A 24 -4.34 -11.84 -2.32
C ARG A 24 -4.25 -10.89 -1.12
N SER A 25 -4.92 -11.24 -0.03
CA SER A 25 -4.78 -10.52 1.25
C SER A 25 -3.51 -10.94 1.99
N ILE A 26 -2.74 -9.96 2.46
CA ILE A 26 -1.50 -10.17 3.22
C ILE A 26 -1.70 -9.56 4.61
N GLY A 27 -1.60 -10.41 5.64
CA GLY A 27 -1.64 -9.99 7.02
C GLY A 27 -0.32 -9.32 7.44
N ILE A 28 -0.38 -8.49 8.49
CA ILE A 28 0.80 -7.84 9.05
C ILE A 28 1.46 -8.79 10.08
N ASP A 29 2.56 -9.42 9.69
CA ASP A 29 3.39 -10.26 10.56
C ASP A 29 4.50 -9.47 11.28
N ASN A 30 5.40 -10.16 11.96
CA ASN A 30 6.48 -9.53 12.72
C ASN A 30 7.59 -8.94 11.83
N ASP A 31 7.83 -9.52 10.65
CA ASP A 31 8.83 -9.02 9.72
C ASP A 31 8.35 -7.70 9.09
N ILE A 32 7.09 -7.67 8.66
CA ILE A 32 6.43 -6.46 8.18
C ILE A 32 6.42 -5.39 9.28
N LYS A 33 6.06 -5.72 10.54
CA LYS A 33 6.08 -4.74 11.65
C LYS A 33 7.46 -4.13 11.85
N THR A 34 8.50 -4.95 11.84
CA THR A 34 9.89 -4.50 12.05
C THR A 34 10.29 -3.53 10.94
N GLU A 35 9.93 -3.87 9.71
CA GLU A 35 10.19 -3.06 8.53
C GLU A 35 9.38 -1.75 8.53
N VAL A 36 8.12 -1.78 8.96
CA VAL A 36 7.30 -0.57 9.18
C VAL A 36 7.97 0.38 10.17
N ILE A 37 8.46 -0.13 11.30
CA ILE A 37 9.14 0.69 12.30
C ILE A 37 10.38 1.36 11.71
N TYR A 38 11.18 0.62 10.95
CA TYR A 38 12.34 1.16 10.26
C TYR A 38 11.95 2.29 9.30
N LEU A 39 10.98 2.05 8.41
CA LEU A 39 10.55 3.01 7.40
C LEU A 39 10.02 4.29 8.04
N ARG A 40 9.19 4.16 9.08
CA ARG A 40 8.65 5.31 9.83
C ARG A 40 9.76 6.15 10.46
N ARG A 41 10.75 5.51 11.09
CA ARG A 41 11.86 6.22 11.74
C ARG A 41 12.77 6.91 10.74
N LYS A 42 13.04 6.28 9.60
CA LYS A 42 13.98 6.80 8.59
C LYS A 42 13.37 7.89 7.71
N PHE A 43 12.12 7.72 7.28
CA PHE A 43 11.52 8.54 6.22
C PHE A 43 10.30 9.36 6.67
N GLY A 44 9.79 9.14 7.88
CA GLY A 44 8.67 9.89 8.45
C GLY A 44 7.32 9.64 7.77
N ASN A 45 7.17 8.56 6.98
CA ASN A 45 5.91 8.23 6.29
C ASN A 45 4.75 8.02 7.28
N LYS A 46 3.51 8.18 6.80
CA LYS A 46 2.31 7.84 7.58
C LYS A 46 2.25 6.34 7.82
N LEU A 47 1.48 5.92 8.82
CA LEU A 47 1.41 4.51 9.22
C LEU A 47 0.89 3.64 8.07
N PRO A 48 -0.20 4.01 7.37
CA PRO A 48 -0.68 3.25 6.21
C PRO A 48 0.37 3.10 5.11
N ASP A 49 1.00 4.20 4.69
CA ASP A 49 2.02 4.20 3.64
C ASP A 49 3.22 3.32 4.01
N SER A 50 3.63 3.36 5.27
CA SER A 50 4.74 2.55 5.78
C SER A 50 4.40 1.07 5.78
N ILE A 51 3.15 0.70 6.11
CA ILE A 51 2.66 -0.68 6.03
C ILE A 51 2.73 -1.16 4.59
N ILE A 52 2.21 -0.38 3.64
CA ILE A 52 2.20 -0.73 2.21
C ILE A 52 3.64 -0.94 1.68
N ALA A 53 4.55 0.02 1.94
CA ALA A 53 5.93 -0.10 1.51
C ALA A 53 6.65 -1.29 2.16
N ALA A 54 6.48 -1.49 3.47
CA ALA A 54 7.08 -2.61 4.18
C ALA A 54 6.61 -3.96 3.65
N THR A 55 5.30 -4.11 3.39
CA THR A 55 4.75 -5.35 2.82
C THR A 55 5.37 -5.65 1.45
N SER A 56 5.48 -4.65 0.57
CA SER A 56 6.12 -4.81 -0.74
C SER A 56 7.59 -5.25 -0.63
N ILE A 57 8.34 -4.67 0.31
CA ILE A 57 9.75 -5.02 0.53
C ILE A 57 9.90 -6.42 1.12
N CYS A 58 9.13 -6.77 2.15
CA CYS A 58 9.19 -8.10 2.78
C CYS A 58 8.78 -9.22 1.83
N MET A 59 7.90 -8.93 0.86
CA MET A 59 7.46 -9.89 -0.14
C MET A 59 8.31 -9.90 -1.41
N ASP A 60 9.28 -8.98 -1.54
CA ASP A 60 10.08 -8.77 -2.74
C ASP A 60 9.22 -8.63 -4.01
N ILE A 61 8.19 -7.77 -3.93
CA ILE A 61 7.28 -7.48 -5.05
C ILE A 61 7.27 -5.98 -5.37
N PRO A 62 7.06 -5.57 -6.63
CA PRO A 62 6.99 -4.17 -6.99
C PRO A 62 5.74 -3.48 -6.40
N LEU A 63 5.92 -2.26 -5.90
CA LEU A 63 4.82 -1.37 -5.53
C LEU A 63 4.46 -0.47 -6.71
N ILE A 64 3.21 -0.55 -7.16
CA ILE A 64 2.65 0.40 -8.13
C ILE A 64 1.99 1.55 -7.37
N THR A 65 2.37 2.79 -7.65
CA THR A 65 1.77 3.97 -7.02
C THR A 65 1.92 5.22 -7.88
N ALA A 66 1.01 6.18 -7.70
CA ALA A 66 1.12 7.54 -8.24
C ALA A 66 1.62 8.55 -7.18
N ASP A 67 1.90 8.10 -5.95
CA ASP A 67 2.34 8.93 -4.85
C ASP A 67 3.87 9.11 -4.86
N HIS A 68 4.30 10.36 -4.92
CA HIS A 68 5.70 10.75 -4.97
C HIS A 68 6.45 10.47 -3.66
N ASP A 69 5.75 10.36 -2.54
CA ASP A 69 6.36 10.12 -1.23
C ASP A 69 7.05 8.76 -1.12
N PHE A 70 6.78 7.83 -2.04
CA PHE A 70 7.45 6.53 -2.10
C PHE A 70 8.80 6.59 -2.84
N LYS A 71 9.05 7.62 -3.66
CA LYS A 71 10.31 7.76 -4.44
C LYS A 71 11.56 7.91 -3.55
N LYS A 72 11.40 8.34 -2.30
CA LYS A 72 12.52 8.47 -1.34
C LYS A 72 12.96 7.14 -0.71
N ILE A 73 12.20 6.06 -0.90
CA ILE A 73 12.48 4.76 -0.27
C ILE A 73 13.34 3.93 -1.23
N GLU A 74 14.66 4.05 -1.11
CA GLU A 74 15.63 3.43 -2.03
C GLU A 74 15.50 1.90 -2.20
N LYS A 75 15.09 1.20 -1.14
CA LYS A 75 14.93 -0.27 -1.15
C LYS A 75 13.63 -0.77 -1.78
N LEU A 76 12.75 0.13 -2.17
CA LEU A 76 11.44 -0.21 -2.72
C LEU A 76 11.54 -0.38 -4.23
N GLN A 77 11.15 -1.55 -4.74
CA GLN A 77 10.94 -1.76 -6.17
C GLN A 77 9.71 -0.97 -6.61
N LEU A 78 9.90 0.21 -7.19
CA LEU A 78 8.82 1.15 -7.46
C LEU A 78 8.45 1.19 -8.95
N ILE A 79 7.17 0.95 -9.25
CA ILE A 79 6.56 1.24 -10.55
C ILE A 79 5.74 2.51 -10.37
N PHE A 80 6.28 3.64 -10.82
CA PHE A 80 5.60 4.93 -10.69
C PHE A 80 4.61 5.15 -11.83
N TYR A 81 3.33 5.31 -11.51
CA TYR A 81 2.29 5.63 -12.47
C TYR A 81 2.18 7.15 -12.65
N GLU A 82 2.43 7.61 -13.88
CA GLU A 82 2.25 9.00 -14.29
C GLU A 82 1.32 9.06 -15.50
N LYS A 83 0.26 9.89 -15.42
CA LYS A 83 -0.66 10.06 -16.52
C LYS A 83 0.03 10.83 -17.64
N ILE A 84 0.19 10.19 -18.80
CA ILE A 84 0.66 10.87 -20.02
C ILE A 84 -0.40 11.90 -20.44
N LYS A 85 0.03 13.15 -20.63
CA LYS A 85 -0.83 14.27 -21.06
C LYS A 85 -1.19 14.15 -22.53
#